data_AF-A0A9X2WCR1-F1
#
_entry.id   AF-A0A9X2WCR1-F1
#
_cell.length_a   1.000
_cell.length_b   1.000
_cell.length_c   1.000
_cell.angle_alpha   90.00
_cell.angle_beta   90.00
_cell.angle_gamma   90.00
#
_symmetry.space_group_name_H-M   'P 1'
#
loop_
_entity.id
_entity.type
_entity.pdbx_description
1 polymer ?
#
loop_
_entity_poly.entity_id
_entity_poly.type
_entity_poly.pdbx_seq_one_letter_code
_entity_poly.pdbx_strand_id
1 'polypeptide(L)' 'MEFNSVAEFLAMGHHGLYVWLSYGLTAVIIALNVAQPLLRRRRLLKEQAQRLRREKKHAPQA' A
#
# COMPACT_ATOMS: atom_id res chain seq x y z
N MET A 1 37.54 -2.43 12.98
CA MET A 1 36.56 -3.00 13.91
C MET A 1 35.32 -3.28 13.09
N GLU A 2 35.03 -4.56 12.87
CA GLU A 2 33.84 -5.05 12.18
C GLU A 2 32.62 -4.83 13.09
N PHE A 3 31.51 -4.35 12.53
CA PHE A 3 30.25 -4.14 13.25
C PHE A 3 29.79 -5.47 13.87
N ASN A 4 29.94 -5.63 15.18
CA ASN A 4 29.85 -6.94 15.84
C ASN A 4 28.41 -7.37 16.16
N SER A 5 27.39 -6.56 15.82
CA SER A 5 25.99 -6.96 15.97
C SER A 5 25.01 -6.05 15.25
N VAL A 6 23.92 -6.65 14.74
CA VAL A 6 22.72 -5.92 14.23
C VAL A 6 22.15 -4.98 15.31
N ALA A 7 22.30 -5.33 16.58
CA ALA A 7 21.91 -4.49 17.71
C ALA A 7 22.70 -3.17 17.79
N GLU A 8 23.98 -3.17 17.39
CA GLU A 8 24.84 -1.98 17.40
C GLU A 8 24.55 -1.05 16.21
N PHE A 9 24.11 -1.63 15.09
CA PHE A 9 23.58 -0.89 13.94
C PHE A 9 22.21 -0.24 14.26
N LEU A 10 21.35 -0.92 15.02
CA LEU A 10 20.11 -0.33 15.54
C LEU A 10 20.37 0.75 16.59
N ALA A 11 21.34 0.51 17.47
CA ALA A 11 21.70 1.38 18.58
C ALA A 11 22.82 2.38 18.21
N MET A 12 22.96 2.72 16.93
CA MET A 12 23.95 3.68 16.42
C MET A 12 23.53 5.13 16.74
N GLY A 13 23.20 5.40 18.01
CA GLY A 13 22.88 6.71 18.58
C GLY A 13 22.11 7.65 17.65
N HIS A 14 22.67 8.83 17.40
CA HIS A 14 22.08 9.88 16.57
C HIS A 14 21.95 9.54 15.08
N HIS A 15 22.70 8.58 14.54
CA HIS A 15 22.69 8.26 13.10
C HIS A 15 21.61 7.22 12.75
N GLY A 16 21.32 6.29 13.65
CA GLY A 16 20.26 5.28 13.46
C GLY A 16 18.88 5.93 13.22
N LEU A 17 18.59 7.03 13.90
CA LEU A 17 17.34 7.80 13.74
C LEU A 17 17.11 8.26 12.29
N TYR A 18 18.13 8.80 11.62
CA TYR A 18 18.04 9.24 10.22
C TYR A 18 17.83 8.07 9.26
N VAL A 19 18.49 6.94 9.52
CA VAL A 19 18.36 5.72 8.71
C VAL A 19 16.93 5.18 8.82
N TRP A 20 16.43 5.02 10.04
CA TRP A 20 15.07 4.55 10.29
C TRP A 20 14.00 5.46 9.72
N LEU A 21 14.16 6.78 9.81
CA LEU A 21 13.24 7.73 9.18
C LEU A 21 13.27 7.63 7.65
N SER A 22 14.45 7.47 7.04
CA SER A 22 14.58 7.28 5.59
C SER A 22 13.93 5.99 5.12
N TYR A 23 14.14 4.88 5.83
CA TYR A 23 13.47 3.61 5.56
C TYR A 23 11.96 3.69 5.78
N GLY A 24 11.52 4.32 6.88
CA GLY A 24 10.11 4.53 7.19
C GLY A 24 9.41 5.36 6.12
N LEU A 25 10.02 6.47 5.69
CA LEU A 25 9.49 7.31 4.62
C LEU A 25 9.40 6.55 3.30
N THR A 26 10.44 5.78 2.96
CA THR A 26 10.46 4.94 1.76
C THR A 26 9.35 3.88 1.81
N ALA A 27 9.20 3.19 2.94
CA ALA A 27 8.13 2.22 3.15
C ALA A 27 6.74 2.84 3.01
N VAL A 28 6.54 4.05 3.55
CA VAL A 28 5.28 4.81 3.40
C VAL A 28 5.00 5.15 1.94
N ILE A 29 6.00 5.64 1.19
CA ILE A 29 5.85 5.98 -0.24
C ILE A 29 5.48 4.73 -1.05
N ILE A 30 6.14 3.61 -0.80
CA ILE A 30 5.83 2.32 -1.45
C ILE A 30 4.42 1.86 -1.08
N ALA A 31 4.07 1.89 0.20
CA ALA A 31 2.75 1.50 0.67
C ALA A 31 1.64 2.35 0.03
N LEU A 32 1.84 3.67 -0.08
CA LEU A 32 0.91 4.56 -0.76
C LEU A 32 0.82 4.22 -2.26
N ASN A 33 1.95 4.01 -2.94
CA ASN A 33 1.97 3.63 -4.35
C ASN A 33 1.25 2.32 -4.64
N VAL A 34 1.28 1.36 -3.72
CA VAL A 34 0.57 0.08 -3.84
C VAL A 34 -0.89 0.21 -3.40
N ALA A 35 -1.19 0.95 -2.34
CA ALA A 35 -2.54 1.11 -1.81
C ALA A 35 -3.45 1.86 -2.80
N GLN A 36 -2.94 2.90 -3.47
CA GLN A 36 -3.70 3.70 -4.44
C GLN A 36 -4.34 2.85 -5.57
N PRO A 37 -3.59 2.02 -6.33
CA PRO A 37 -4.16 1.19 -7.39
C PRO A 37 -5.07 0.09 -6.84
N LEU A 38 -4.76 -0.48 -5.67
CA LEU A 38 -5.62 -1.49 -5.03
C LEU A 38 -6.99 -0.91 -4.66
N LEU A 39 -7.01 0.28 -4.05
CA LEU A 39 -8.24 0.99 -3.69
C LEU A 39 -9.03 1.41 -4.92
N ARG A 40 -8.37 1.90 -5.97
CA ARG A 40 -9.01 2.22 -7.27
C ARG A 40 -9.65 0.98 -7.90
N ARG A 41 -8.93 -0.13 -7.95
CA ARG A 41 -9.44 -1.40 -8.51
C ARG A 41 -10.68 -1.89 -7.77
N ARG A 42 -10.69 -1.80 -6.44
CA ARG A 42 -11.86 -2.14 -5.62
C ARG A 42 -13.08 -1.27 -5.93
N ARG A 43 -12.87 0.03 -6.14
CA ARG A 43 -13.96 0.95 -6.54
C ARG A 43 -14.52 0.61 -7.91
N LEU A 44 -13.65 0.41 -8.90
CA LEU A 44 -14.05 0.05 -10.27
C LEU A 44 -14.84 -1.26 -10.32
N LEU A 45 -14.38 -2.30 -9.62
CA LEU A 45 -15.11 -3.57 -9.54
C LEU A 45 -16.49 -3.41 -8.89
N LYS A 46 -16.59 -2.58 -7.84
CA LYS A 46 -17.86 -2.28 -7.18
C LYS A 46 -18.84 -1.56 -8.10
N GLU A 47 -18.35 -0.60 -8.88
CA GLU A 47 -19.15 0.14 -9.87
C GLU A 47 -19.60 -0.77 -11.02
N GLN A 48 -18.71 -1.62 -11.55
CA GLN A 48 -19.05 -2.61 -12.58
C GLN A 48 -20.11 -3.60 -12.08
N ALA A 49 -19.96 -4.12 -10.86
CA ALA A 49 -20.96 -5.01 -10.26
C ALA A 49 -22.32 -4.33 -10.10
N GLN A 50 -22.35 -3.04 -9.76
CA GLN A 50 -23.59 -2.27 -9.68
C GLN A 50 -24.23 -2.03 -11.05
N ARG A 51 -23.45 -1.77 -12.10
CA ARG A 51 -23.94 -1.62 -13.48
C ARG A 51 -24.58 -2.92 -13.99
N LEU A 52 -23.89 -4.04 -13.81
CA LEU A 52 -24.38 -5.36 -14.24
C LEU A 52 -25.71 -5.73 -13.54
N ARG A 53 -25.89 -5.35 -12.27
CA ARG A 53 -27.16 -5.54 -11.56
C ARG A 53 -28.30 -4.69 -12.12
N ARG A 54 -28.01 -3.50 -12.66
CA ARG A 54 -29.02 -2.63 -13.28
C ARG A 54 -29.41 -3.14 -14.67
N GLU A 55 -28.44 -3.60 -15.45
CA GLU A 55 -28.65 -4.22 -16.76
C GLU A 55 -29.47 -5.51 -16.63
N LYS A 56 -29.16 -6.39 -15.68
CA LYS A 56 -30.01 -7.57 -15.40
C LYS A 56 -31.44 -7.24 -14.99
N LYS A 57 -31.67 -6.05 -14.41
CA LYS A 57 -33.01 -5.58 -14.01
C LYS A 57 -33.79 -4.93 -15.17
N HIS A 58 -33.09 -4.47 -16.22
CA HIS A 58 -33.67 -3.83 -17.41
C HIS A 58 -33.59 -4.71 -18.66
N ALA A 59 -32.95 -5.89 -18.60
CA ALA A 59 -33.08 -6.93 -19.60
C ALA A 59 -34.59 -7.24 -19.72
N PRO A 60 -35.22 -6.91 -20.86
CA PRO A 60 -36.63 -7.20 -21.06
C PRO A 60 -36.80 -8.69 -20.91
N GLN A 61 -37.72 -9.11 -20.04
CA GLN A 61 -38.23 -10.47 -20.06
C GLN A 61 -38.82 -10.67 -21.46
N ALA A 62 -38.12 -11.47 -22.27
CA ALA A 62 -38.59 -11.93 -23.57
C ALA A 62 -39.83 -12.82 -23.39
#